data_AF-A0A7Z9AVY1-F1
#
_entry.id   AF-A0A7Z9AVY1-F1
#
_cell.length_a   1.000
_cell.length_b   1.000
_cell.length_c   1.000
_cell.angle_alpha   90.00
_cell.angle_beta   90.00
_cell.angle_gamma   90.00
#
_symmetry.space_group_name_H-M   'P 1'
#
loop_
_entity.id
_entity.type
_entity.pdbx_description
1 polymer ?
#
loop_
_entity_poly.entity_id
_entity_poly.type
_entity_poly.pdbx_seq_one_letter_code
_entity_poly.pdbx_strand_id
1 'polypeptide(L)'
;MELLEKETFYYKYNDHLIEPVHCAFFKEDNNQGITSHQEAVLAFLTYFNRVWCIWTPKFVPGLTQKFSEVPKVEVTLTPEVEARIEAEVDAQIKGDIQGEIKYLQAVGRKVDLKKLQIDHEERKQERYQMIKELRKEREALLIRFPQLYERTEEVTLTYMEETSFDTYDGFPIRVNPEMMKADEISSTTFFAKGGEYQIAFCSYLQTHRTIEDFRRVNQLLFPDRSELVIYQWHTDFTNFYNEGRRDDGAYLWSIYDKKQKRFTVIDIELFIP
;
A
#
# COMPACT_ATOMS: atom_id res chain seq x y z
N MET A 1 -0.12 21.87 4.35
CA MET A 1 -0.11 20.39 4.25
C MET A 1 0.51 19.73 5.49
N GLU A 2 -0.27 19.00 6.27
CA GLU A 2 0.17 18.24 7.46
C GLU A 2 -0.13 16.74 7.26
N LEU A 3 0.84 15.84 7.46
CA LEU A 3 0.63 14.40 7.34
C LEU A 3 -0.23 13.89 8.51
N LEU A 4 -1.33 13.22 8.17
CA LEU A 4 -2.13 12.48 9.13
C LEU A 4 -1.48 11.11 9.36
N GLU A 5 -0.48 11.09 10.24
CA GLU A 5 0.37 9.93 10.49
C GLU A 5 -0.41 8.69 10.94
N LYS A 6 -1.36 8.86 11.86
CA LYS A 6 -2.14 7.73 12.41
C LYS A 6 -2.91 7.00 11.30
N GLU A 7 -3.65 7.73 10.47
CA GLU A 7 -4.41 7.19 9.35
C GLU A 7 -3.49 6.60 8.29
N THR A 8 -2.42 7.31 7.93
CA THR A 8 -1.47 6.87 6.90
C THR A 8 -0.75 5.59 7.31
N PHE A 9 -0.23 5.52 8.53
CA PHE A 9 0.52 4.35 9.01
C PHE A 9 -0.39 3.16 9.26
N TYR A 10 -1.65 3.38 9.65
CA TYR A 10 -2.64 2.32 9.76
C TYR A 10 -2.80 1.58 8.43
N TYR A 11 -2.99 2.29 7.32
CA TYR A 11 -3.14 1.65 6.02
C TYR A 11 -1.83 1.07 5.48
N LYS A 12 -0.66 1.65 5.79
CA LYS A 12 0.64 1.06 5.43
C LYS A 12 0.80 -0.37 5.97
N TYR A 13 0.41 -0.62 7.21
CA TYR A 13 0.52 -1.94 7.85
C TYR A 13 -0.77 -2.76 7.81
N ASN A 14 -1.79 -2.25 7.12
CA ASN A 14 -3.01 -2.97 6.80
C ASN A 14 -3.33 -2.82 5.31
N ASP A 15 -2.28 -2.88 4.49
CA ASP A 15 -2.31 -2.76 3.03
C ASP A 15 -3.25 -3.75 2.36
N HIS A 16 -3.35 -4.99 2.85
CA HIS A 16 -4.34 -5.99 2.42
C HIS A 16 -5.80 -5.47 2.40
N LEU A 17 -6.11 -4.42 3.16
CA LEU A 17 -7.43 -3.77 3.14
C LEU A 17 -7.66 -2.96 1.87
N ILE A 18 -6.62 -2.38 1.26
CA ILE A 18 -6.70 -1.39 0.17
C ILE A 18 -5.84 -1.71 -1.05
N GLU A 19 -4.98 -2.73 -0.98
CA GLU A 19 -4.13 -3.19 -2.08
C GLU A 19 -4.96 -3.37 -3.37
N PRO A 20 -4.46 -2.88 -4.52
CA PRO A 20 -3.10 -2.40 -4.80
C PRO A 20 -2.85 -0.91 -4.53
N VAL A 21 -3.78 -0.23 -3.85
CA VAL A 21 -3.65 1.20 -3.60
C VAL A 21 -2.64 1.45 -2.48
N HIS A 22 -1.61 2.25 -2.75
CA HIS A 22 -0.91 2.94 -1.67
C HIS A 22 -1.50 4.32 -1.45
N CYS A 23 -1.50 4.79 -0.21
CA CYS A 23 -2.08 6.09 0.11
C CYS A 23 -1.37 6.78 1.28
N ALA A 24 -1.44 8.11 1.27
CA ALA A 24 -1.21 8.93 2.45
C ALA A 24 -2.28 10.02 2.57
N PHE A 25 -2.56 10.39 3.81
CA PHE A 25 -3.60 11.38 4.13
C PHE A 25 -2.96 12.64 4.68
N PHE A 26 -3.48 13.79 4.25
CA PHE A 26 -2.96 15.09 4.71
C PHE A 26 -4.10 16.02 5.07
N LYS A 27 -3.93 16.79 6.13
CA LYS A 27 -4.83 17.90 6.47
C LYS A 27 -4.43 19.15 5.68
N GLU A 28 -5.43 19.81 5.08
CA GLU A 28 -5.26 21.09 4.41
C GLU A 28 -6.51 21.95 4.58
N ASP A 29 -6.38 22.99 5.41
CA ASP A 29 -7.49 23.89 5.74
C ASP A 29 -7.75 24.96 4.67
N ASN A 30 -6.75 25.25 3.82
CA ASN A 30 -6.80 26.32 2.82
C ASN A 30 -6.35 25.80 1.45
N ASN A 31 -7.20 25.02 0.79
CA ASN A 31 -6.92 24.51 -0.55
C ASN A 31 -6.89 25.65 -1.60
N GLN A 32 -5.74 25.79 -2.26
CA GLN A 32 -5.47 26.76 -3.32
C GLN A 32 -5.65 26.18 -4.74
N GLY A 33 -6.36 25.05 -4.86
CA GLY A 33 -6.54 24.35 -6.13
C GLY A 33 -5.30 23.55 -6.50
N ILE A 34 -4.90 23.60 -7.76
CA ILE A 34 -3.80 22.77 -8.30
C ILE A 34 -2.49 22.91 -7.50
N THR A 35 -2.18 24.10 -6.96
CA THR A 35 -0.99 24.32 -6.12
C THR A 35 -1.00 23.46 -4.86
N SER A 36 -2.11 23.42 -4.11
CA SER A 36 -2.21 22.53 -2.93
C SER A 36 -2.23 21.06 -3.31
N HIS A 37 -2.78 20.70 -4.48
CA HIS A 37 -2.70 19.33 -4.99
C HIS A 37 -1.25 18.93 -5.34
N GLN A 38 -0.46 19.85 -5.90
CA GLN A 38 0.97 19.66 -6.17
C GLN A 38 1.76 19.47 -4.87
N GLU A 39 1.51 20.33 -3.87
CA GLU A 39 2.10 20.21 -2.53
C GLU A 39 1.74 18.89 -1.87
N ALA A 40 0.50 18.40 -2.04
CA ALA A 40 0.08 17.11 -1.51
C ALA A 40 0.86 15.95 -2.15
N VAL A 41 1.09 15.99 -3.46
CA VAL A 41 1.91 14.99 -4.17
C VAL A 41 3.36 15.03 -3.70
N LEU A 42 3.96 16.21 -3.55
CA LEU A 42 5.33 16.33 -3.03
C LEU A 42 5.43 15.86 -1.57
N ALA A 43 4.41 16.11 -0.74
CA ALA A 43 4.32 15.60 0.62
C ALA A 43 4.19 14.07 0.65
N PHE A 44 3.42 13.49 -0.27
CA PHE A 44 3.29 12.04 -0.46
C PHE A 44 4.64 11.41 -0.84
N LEU A 45 5.34 11.97 -1.83
CA LEU A 45 6.68 11.49 -2.19
C LEU A 45 7.68 11.66 -1.05
N THR A 46 7.60 12.76 -0.29
CA THR A 46 8.42 12.96 0.91
C THR A 46 8.17 11.88 1.95
N TYR A 47 6.90 11.53 2.19
CA TYR A 47 6.52 10.43 3.07
C TYR A 47 7.14 9.11 2.59
N PHE A 48 7.00 8.75 1.30
CA PHE A 48 7.58 7.52 0.77
C PHE A 48 9.11 7.51 0.77
N ASN A 49 9.77 8.64 0.52
CA ASN A 49 11.23 8.76 0.61
C ASN A 49 11.73 8.48 2.03
N ARG A 50 11.03 9.01 3.03
CA ARG A 50 11.30 8.76 4.46
C ARG A 50 11.00 7.31 4.85
N VAL A 51 9.92 6.72 4.32
CA VAL A 51 9.64 5.29 4.51
C VAL A 51 10.76 4.44 3.90
N TRP A 52 11.25 4.78 2.71
CA TRP A 52 12.29 4.01 2.03
C TRP A 52 13.60 4.01 2.83
N CYS A 53 14.01 5.15 3.37
CA CYS A 53 15.25 5.21 4.14
C CYS A 53 15.19 4.38 5.44
N ILE A 54 13.99 4.07 5.96
CA ILE A 54 13.83 3.13 7.08
C ILE A 54 14.34 1.73 6.72
N TRP A 55 14.13 1.30 5.46
CA TRP A 55 14.55 0.00 4.95
C TRP A 55 15.98 0.01 4.43
N THR A 56 16.52 1.19 4.12
CA THR A 56 17.90 1.34 3.64
C THR A 56 18.70 2.38 4.43
N PRO A 57 18.80 2.24 5.78
CA PRO A 57 19.36 3.29 6.64
C PRO A 57 20.85 3.54 6.43
N LYS A 58 21.55 2.59 5.80
CA LYS A 58 22.97 2.72 5.44
C LYS A 58 23.24 3.86 4.43
N PHE A 59 22.23 4.31 3.69
CA PHE A 59 22.37 5.40 2.72
C PHE A 59 22.14 6.79 3.33
N VAL A 60 21.70 6.88 4.58
CA VAL A 60 21.50 8.15 5.29
C VAL A 60 22.51 8.24 6.44
N PRO A 61 23.44 9.21 6.43
CA PRO A 61 24.43 9.38 7.49
C PRO A 61 23.78 9.42 8.88
N GLY A 62 24.30 8.61 9.80
CA GLY A 62 23.84 8.57 11.20
C GLY A 62 22.50 7.85 11.43
N LEU A 63 21.72 7.52 10.40
CA LEU A 63 20.37 6.96 10.58
C LEU A 63 20.39 5.56 11.20
N THR A 64 21.38 4.73 10.84
CA THR A 64 21.56 3.41 11.46
C THR A 64 21.76 3.50 12.98
N GLN A 65 22.49 4.52 13.44
CA GLN A 65 22.68 4.78 14.87
C GLN A 65 21.38 5.28 15.52
N LYS A 66 20.70 6.27 14.90
CA LYS A 66 19.40 6.76 15.37
C LYS A 66 18.36 5.63 15.52
N PHE A 67 18.35 4.65 14.61
CA PHE A 67 17.43 3.51 14.71
C PHE A 67 17.82 2.46 15.76
N SER A 68 19.10 2.36 16.11
CA SER A 68 19.56 1.47 17.19
C SER A 68 19.03 1.88 18.56
N GLU A 69 18.65 3.16 18.72
CA GLU A 69 18.05 3.72 19.93
C GLU A 69 16.54 3.42 20.05
N VAL A 70 15.89 3.01 18.95
CA VAL A 70 14.47 2.66 18.96
C VAL A 70 14.29 1.24 19.49
N PRO A 71 13.62 1.06 20.64
CA PRO A 71 13.49 -0.25 21.27
C PRO A 71 12.76 -1.24 20.37
N LYS A 72 13.13 -2.52 20.48
CA LYS A 72 12.34 -3.60 19.92
C LYS A 72 11.03 -3.71 20.70
N VAL A 73 9.95 -3.99 19.98
CA VAL A 73 8.63 -4.19 20.56
C VAL A 73 8.30 -5.67 20.47
N GLU A 74 8.01 -6.29 21.60
CA GLU A 74 7.47 -7.65 21.66
C GLU A 74 5.96 -7.58 21.86
N VAL A 75 5.21 -8.33 21.05
CA VAL A 75 3.75 -8.35 21.11
C VAL A 75 3.26 -9.76 21.42
N THR A 76 2.34 -9.83 22.38
CA THR A 76 1.55 -11.02 22.67
C THR A 76 0.14 -10.81 22.15
N LEU A 77 -0.32 -11.69 21.26
CA LEU A 77 -1.68 -11.62 20.73
C LEU A 77 -2.69 -12.00 21.81
N THR A 78 -3.88 -11.40 21.76
CA THR A 78 -4.96 -11.79 22.67
C THR A 78 -5.53 -13.14 22.26
N PRO A 79 -6.13 -13.91 23.21
CA PRO A 79 -6.80 -15.18 22.88
C PRO A 79 -7.87 -15.05 21.79
N GLU A 80 -8.55 -13.90 21.73
CA GLU A 80 -9.56 -13.62 20.70
C GLU A 80 -8.93 -13.52 19.29
N VAL A 81 -7.80 -12.83 19.17
CA VAL A 81 -7.07 -12.72 17.90
C VAL A 81 -6.52 -14.08 17.48
N GLU A 82 -5.97 -14.84 18.42
CA GLU A 82 -5.48 -16.20 18.15
C GLU A 82 -6.61 -17.14 17.67
N ALA A 83 -7.78 -17.10 18.33
CA ALA A 83 -8.93 -17.88 17.92
C ALA A 83 -9.44 -17.50 16.52
N ARG A 84 -9.37 -16.21 16.15
CA ARG A 84 -9.70 -15.75 14.79
C ARG A 84 -8.72 -16.27 13.74
N ILE A 85 -7.42 -16.24 14.05
CA ILE A 85 -6.38 -16.79 13.16
C ILE A 85 -6.61 -18.29 12.96
N GLU A 86 -6.88 -19.03 14.04
CA GLU A 86 -7.16 -20.47 13.97
C GLU A 86 -8.38 -20.76 13.07
N ALA A 87 -9.48 -20.03 13.25
CA ALA A 87 -10.67 -20.18 12.44
C ALA A 87 -10.44 -19.86 10.94
N GLU A 88 -9.61 -18.86 10.64
CA GLU A 88 -9.25 -18.50 9.26
C GLU A 88 -8.39 -19.58 8.61
N VAL A 89 -7.40 -20.10 9.33
CA VAL A 89 -6.57 -21.23 8.88
C VAL A 89 -7.43 -22.46 8.61
N ASP A 90 -8.37 -22.77 9.50
CA ASP A 90 -9.30 -23.89 9.33
C ASP A 90 -10.16 -23.76 8.07
N ALA A 91 -10.68 -22.56 7.83
CA ALA A 91 -11.46 -22.29 6.63
C ALA A 91 -10.61 -22.46 5.36
N GLN A 92 -9.36 -22.00 5.39
CA GLN A 92 -8.43 -22.12 4.25
C GLN A 92 -8.04 -23.57 3.99
N ILE A 93 -7.63 -24.32 5.01
CA ILE A 93 -7.27 -25.74 4.88
C ILE A 93 -8.44 -26.55 4.33
N LYS A 94 -9.67 -26.29 4.82
CA LYS A 94 -10.87 -26.93 4.28
C LYS A 94 -11.08 -26.62 2.80
N GLY A 95 -10.84 -25.37 2.39
CA GLY A 95 -10.88 -24.96 0.98
C GLY A 95 -9.83 -25.69 0.13
N ASP A 96 -8.59 -25.75 0.62
CA ASP A 96 -7.47 -26.41 -0.07
C ASP A 96 -7.73 -27.92 -0.25
N ILE A 97 -8.23 -28.60 0.78
CA ILE A 97 -8.68 -30.00 0.72
C ILE A 97 -9.72 -30.20 -0.38
N GLN A 98 -10.75 -29.34 -0.41
CA GLN A 98 -11.83 -29.44 -1.41
C GLN A 98 -11.31 -29.20 -2.83
N GLY A 99 -10.41 -28.22 -2.99
CA GLY A 99 -9.74 -27.94 -4.26
C GLY A 99 -8.90 -29.12 -4.75
N GLU A 100 -8.12 -29.74 -3.86
CA GLU A 100 -7.28 -30.88 -4.19
C GLU A 100 -8.09 -32.13 -4.55
N ILE A 101 -9.18 -32.41 -3.82
CA ILE A 101 -10.12 -33.48 -4.16
C ILE A 101 -10.68 -33.27 -5.58
N LYS A 102 -11.15 -32.06 -5.88
CA LYS A 102 -11.72 -31.72 -7.19
C LYS A 102 -10.69 -31.88 -8.32
N TYR A 103 -9.44 -31.45 -8.07
CA TYR A 103 -8.34 -31.62 -9.02
C TYR A 103 -8.04 -33.10 -9.28
N LEU A 104 -7.83 -33.90 -8.23
CA LEU A 104 -7.51 -35.33 -8.34
C LEU A 104 -8.61 -36.12 -9.08
N GLN A 105 -9.88 -35.81 -8.81
CA GLN A 105 -11.01 -36.37 -9.53
C GLN A 105 -10.99 -36.01 -11.02
N ALA A 106 -10.70 -34.74 -11.36
CA ALA A 106 -10.66 -34.28 -12.75
C ALA A 106 -9.55 -34.96 -13.57
N VAL A 107 -8.41 -35.29 -12.95
CA VAL A 107 -7.30 -36.00 -13.61
C VAL A 107 -7.40 -37.54 -13.50
N GLY A 108 -8.54 -38.06 -13.03
CA GLY A 108 -8.80 -39.51 -12.94
C GLY A 108 -7.98 -40.25 -11.88
N ARG A 109 -7.39 -39.54 -10.91
CA ARG A 109 -6.62 -40.15 -9.81
C ARG A 109 -7.52 -40.51 -8.64
N LYS A 110 -7.21 -41.63 -7.97
CA LYS A 110 -7.89 -42.04 -6.75
C LYS A 110 -7.51 -41.12 -5.60
N VAL A 111 -8.51 -40.61 -4.87
CA VAL A 111 -8.33 -39.78 -3.68
C VAL A 111 -8.21 -40.68 -2.45
N ASP A 112 -7.11 -40.55 -1.71
CA ASP A 112 -6.97 -41.11 -0.36
C ASP A 112 -7.28 -40.01 0.66
N LEU A 113 -8.55 -39.97 1.10
CA LEU A 113 -9.05 -38.94 2.02
C LEU A 113 -8.30 -38.95 3.36
N LYS A 114 -7.88 -40.13 3.84
CA LYS A 114 -7.24 -40.25 5.15
C LYS A 114 -5.82 -39.69 5.11
N LYS A 115 -5.07 -40.02 4.05
CA LYS A 115 -3.74 -39.45 3.82
C LYS A 115 -3.82 -37.93 3.63
N LEU A 116 -4.77 -37.47 2.81
CA LEU A 116 -4.98 -36.06 2.54
C LEU A 116 -5.28 -35.27 3.83
N GLN A 117 -6.14 -35.81 4.70
CA GLN A 117 -6.44 -35.17 6.00
C GLN A 117 -5.20 -35.06 6.89
N ILE A 118 -4.38 -36.11 6.99
CA ILE A 118 -3.14 -36.09 7.79
C ILE A 118 -2.17 -35.02 7.26
N ASP A 119 -1.92 -35.01 5.94
CA ASP A 119 -1.00 -34.07 5.30
C ASP A 119 -1.45 -32.59 5.46
N HIS A 120 -2.76 -32.35 5.60
CA HIS A 120 -3.31 -31.01 5.81
C HIS A 120 -3.36 -30.60 7.30
N GLU A 121 -3.56 -31.53 8.23
CA GLU A 121 -3.45 -31.25 9.67
C GLU A 121 -2.00 -30.90 10.09
N GLU A 122 -0.99 -31.55 9.49
CA GLU A 122 0.42 -31.20 9.73
C GLU A 122 0.71 -29.76 9.24
N ARG A 123 0.24 -29.40 8.04
CA ARG A 123 0.38 -28.05 7.47
C ARG A 123 -0.44 -26.99 8.20
N LYS A 124 -1.57 -27.38 8.83
CA LYS A 124 -2.42 -26.47 9.60
C LYS A 124 -1.64 -25.82 10.74
N GLN A 125 -0.86 -26.61 11.49
CA GLN A 125 -0.10 -26.09 12.62
C GLN A 125 1.04 -25.17 12.17
N GLU A 126 1.75 -25.52 11.10
CA GLU A 126 2.78 -24.66 10.51
C GLU A 126 2.20 -23.34 10.00
N ARG A 127 1.08 -23.40 9.27
CA ARG A 127 0.39 -22.21 8.75
C ARG A 127 -0.15 -21.33 9.89
N TYR A 128 -0.71 -21.93 10.93
CA TYR A 128 -1.14 -21.21 12.12
C TYR A 128 0.02 -20.44 12.76
N GLN A 129 1.16 -21.09 12.99
CA GLN A 129 2.32 -20.42 13.58
C GLN A 129 2.88 -19.32 12.66
N MET A 130 2.95 -19.57 11.35
CA MET A 130 3.38 -18.56 10.39
C MET A 130 2.50 -17.30 10.44
N ILE A 131 1.16 -17.46 10.36
CA ILE A 131 0.23 -16.33 10.38
C ILE A 131 0.26 -15.62 11.74
N LYS A 132 0.42 -16.38 12.83
CA LYS A 132 0.58 -15.83 14.18
C LYS A 132 1.82 -14.94 14.30
N GLU A 133 2.97 -15.39 13.84
CA GLU A 133 4.19 -14.60 13.87
C GLU A 133 4.11 -13.37 12.94
N LEU A 134 3.57 -13.53 11.72
CA LEU A 134 3.30 -12.38 10.83
C LEU A 134 2.37 -11.35 11.49
N ARG A 135 1.35 -11.80 12.23
CA ARG A 135 0.46 -10.90 12.95
C ARG A 135 1.18 -10.16 14.07
N LYS A 136 2.04 -10.83 14.85
CA LYS A 136 2.84 -10.20 15.90
C LYS A 136 3.83 -9.17 15.33
N GLU A 137 4.54 -9.53 14.27
CA GLU A 137 5.48 -8.62 13.59
C GLU A 137 4.77 -7.36 13.11
N ARG A 138 3.58 -7.51 12.51
CA ARG A 138 2.75 -6.39 12.07
C ARG A 138 2.32 -5.49 13.23
N GLU A 139 1.86 -6.05 14.34
CA GLU A 139 1.47 -5.27 15.52
C GLU A 139 2.68 -4.57 16.17
N ALA A 140 3.84 -5.25 16.24
CA ALA A 140 5.07 -4.65 16.72
C ALA A 140 5.52 -3.48 15.83
N LEU A 141 5.41 -3.63 14.50
CA LEU A 141 5.74 -2.58 13.53
C LEU A 141 4.78 -1.40 13.63
N LEU A 142 3.48 -1.61 13.85
CA LEU A 142 2.51 -0.53 14.08
C LEU A 142 2.89 0.36 15.28
N ILE A 143 3.51 -0.22 16.32
CA ILE A 143 3.98 0.51 17.51
C ILE A 143 5.35 1.16 17.27
N ARG A 144 6.25 0.45 16.60
CA ARG A 144 7.65 0.88 16.41
C ARG A 144 7.82 1.89 15.27
N PHE A 145 7.02 1.78 14.22
CA PHE A 145 7.18 2.57 12.99
C PHE A 145 7.07 4.08 13.21
N PRO A 146 6.11 4.63 14.00
CA PRO A 146 6.07 6.06 14.25
C PRO A 146 7.39 6.61 14.82
N GLN A 147 8.01 5.87 15.74
CA GLN A 147 9.29 6.24 16.35
C GLN A 147 10.44 6.18 15.33
N LEU A 148 10.45 5.16 14.45
CA LEU A 148 11.42 5.10 13.35
C LEU A 148 11.22 6.26 12.38
N TYR A 149 9.99 6.55 12.01
CA TYR A 149 9.63 7.60 11.07
C TYR A 149 10.01 8.98 11.60
N GLU A 150 9.80 9.26 12.88
CA GLU A 150 10.25 10.50 13.55
C GLU A 150 11.75 10.75 13.35
N ARG A 151 12.59 9.69 13.42
CA ARG A 151 14.05 9.80 13.23
C ARG A 151 14.49 10.08 11.79
N THR A 152 13.55 10.12 10.85
CA THR A 152 13.80 10.42 9.43
C THR A 152 13.45 11.86 9.03
N GLU A 153 13.19 12.76 10.00
CA GLU A 153 12.77 14.14 9.75
C GLU A 153 13.71 14.94 8.82
N GLU A 154 15.01 14.65 8.87
CA GLU A 154 16.05 15.30 8.05
C GLU A 154 16.09 14.76 6.60
N VAL A 155 15.38 13.66 6.31
CA VAL A 155 15.41 13.01 5.00
C VAL A 155 14.42 13.70 4.06
N THR A 156 14.95 14.39 3.06
CA THR A 156 14.19 15.18 2.10
C THR A 156 14.27 14.62 0.69
N LEU A 157 13.35 15.05 -0.17
CA LEU A 157 13.42 14.79 -1.61
C LEU A 157 14.66 15.46 -2.22
N THR A 158 15.19 14.85 -3.27
CA THR A 158 16.26 15.46 -4.08
C THR A 158 15.63 16.22 -5.24
N TYR A 159 15.66 17.55 -5.19
CA TYR A 159 15.14 18.41 -6.26
C TYR A 159 16.18 18.59 -7.38
N MET A 160 15.76 18.46 -8.63
CA MET A 160 16.64 18.55 -9.80
C MET A 160 15.94 19.30 -10.95
N GLU A 161 16.72 19.86 -11.86
CA GLU A 161 16.23 20.51 -13.10
C GLU A 161 16.17 19.54 -14.29
N GLU A 162 16.56 18.27 -14.08
CA GLU A 162 16.56 17.25 -15.14
C GLU A 162 15.16 16.96 -15.65
N THR A 163 15.06 16.63 -16.94
CA THR A 163 13.79 16.39 -17.63
C THR A 163 13.50 14.91 -17.91
N SER A 164 14.39 14.02 -17.47
CA SER A 164 14.23 12.57 -17.52
C SER A 164 14.85 11.97 -16.27
N PHE A 165 14.21 10.91 -15.75
CA PHE A 165 14.61 10.24 -14.52
C PHE A 165 14.95 8.76 -14.73
N ASP A 166 14.94 8.27 -15.97
CA ASP A 166 15.00 6.84 -16.31
C ASP A 166 16.31 6.16 -15.87
N THR A 167 17.36 6.95 -15.63
CA THR A 167 18.67 6.45 -15.16
C THR A 167 18.79 6.33 -13.65
N TYR A 168 17.77 6.77 -12.89
CA TYR A 168 17.79 6.72 -11.43
C TYR A 168 16.90 5.61 -10.91
N ASP A 169 17.52 4.54 -10.42
CA ASP A 169 16.80 3.51 -9.69
C ASP A 169 16.96 3.70 -8.18
N GLY A 170 15.88 3.46 -7.45
CA GLY A 170 15.95 3.38 -6.00
C GLY A 170 15.96 4.72 -5.24
N PHE A 171 16.37 4.63 -3.98
CA PHE A 171 16.57 5.75 -3.06
C PHE A 171 17.80 6.59 -3.43
N PRO A 172 17.77 7.93 -3.27
CA PRO A 172 16.65 8.76 -2.83
C PRO A 172 15.65 9.05 -3.96
N ILE A 173 14.43 9.42 -3.57
CA ILE A 173 13.45 9.96 -4.53
C ILE A 173 13.92 11.33 -5.02
N ARG A 174 14.01 11.43 -6.34
CA ARG A 174 14.38 12.62 -7.10
C ARG A 174 13.16 13.17 -7.81
N VAL A 175 13.02 14.50 -7.84
CA VAL A 175 11.86 15.18 -8.38
C VAL A 175 12.24 16.45 -9.16
N ASN A 176 11.50 16.75 -10.21
CA ASN A 176 11.50 18.05 -10.88
C ASN A 176 10.08 18.67 -10.80
N PRO A 177 9.84 19.61 -9.88
CA PRO A 177 8.52 20.23 -9.72
C PRO A 177 8.00 20.95 -10.97
N GLU A 178 8.89 21.46 -11.84
CA GLU A 178 8.49 22.18 -13.05
C GLU A 178 7.89 21.25 -14.11
N MET A 179 8.18 19.95 -14.04
CA MET A 179 7.60 18.93 -14.90
C MET A 179 6.24 18.42 -14.42
N MET A 180 5.83 18.75 -13.20
CA MET A 180 4.58 18.24 -12.63
C MET A 180 3.40 18.78 -13.44
N LYS A 181 2.72 17.87 -14.13
CA LYS A 181 1.51 18.14 -14.93
C LYS A 181 0.39 17.25 -14.44
N ALA A 182 -0.81 17.81 -14.43
CA ALA A 182 -1.98 17.09 -14.02
C ALA A 182 -3.23 17.51 -14.80
N ASP A 183 -4.13 16.55 -14.95
CA ASP A 183 -5.46 16.75 -15.49
C ASP A 183 -6.47 16.72 -14.35
N GLU A 184 -7.37 17.71 -14.31
CA GLU A 184 -8.50 17.69 -13.39
C GLU A 184 -9.54 16.70 -13.89
N ILE A 185 -9.99 15.80 -13.01
CA ILE A 185 -10.93 14.74 -13.34
C ILE A 185 -12.15 14.85 -12.43
N SER A 186 -13.34 14.68 -13.01
CA SER A 186 -14.58 14.67 -12.21
C SER A 186 -14.66 13.42 -11.32
N SER A 187 -15.27 13.55 -10.14
CA SER A 187 -15.58 12.40 -9.26
C SER A 187 -16.30 11.27 -10.01
N THR A 188 -17.25 11.60 -10.88
CA THR A 188 -17.96 10.63 -11.72
C THR A 188 -17.04 9.86 -12.66
N THR A 189 -16.09 10.56 -13.30
CA THR A 189 -15.11 9.94 -14.22
C THR A 189 -14.12 9.07 -13.45
N PHE A 190 -13.62 9.55 -12.32
CA PHE A 190 -12.65 8.84 -11.50
C PHE A 190 -13.18 7.50 -10.96
N PHE A 191 -14.44 7.46 -10.53
CA PHE A 191 -15.10 6.24 -10.05
C PHE A 191 -15.91 5.50 -11.13
N ALA A 192 -15.73 5.85 -12.41
CA ALA A 192 -16.48 5.25 -13.50
C ALA A 192 -16.14 3.76 -13.67
N LYS A 193 -17.15 2.97 -14.03
CA LYS A 193 -16.93 1.57 -14.44
C LYS A 193 -16.10 1.56 -15.73
N GLY A 194 -15.01 0.81 -15.75
CA GLY A 194 -14.05 0.80 -16.85
C GLY A 194 -13.23 2.09 -16.98
N GLY A 195 -13.26 2.98 -15.98
CA GLY A 195 -12.36 4.11 -15.89
C GLY A 195 -10.93 3.66 -15.53
N GLU A 196 -9.96 4.53 -15.77
CA GLU A 196 -8.54 4.21 -15.61
C GLU A 196 -8.18 3.72 -14.20
N TYR A 197 -8.69 4.37 -13.15
CA TYR A 197 -8.47 3.94 -11.77
C TYR A 197 -9.00 2.53 -11.49
N GLN A 198 -10.18 2.16 -12.01
CA GLN A 198 -10.70 0.78 -11.86
C GLN A 198 -9.86 -0.21 -12.66
N ILE A 199 -9.45 0.16 -13.88
CA ILE A 199 -8.61 -0.69 -14.72
C ILE A 199 -7.27 -0.95 -14.02
N ALA A 200 -6.59 0.09 -13.55
CA ALA A 200 -5.33 -0.03 -12.80
C ALA A 200 -5.52 -0.92 -11.56
N PHE A 201 -6.55 -0.68 -10.76
CA PHE A 201 -6.85 -1.48 -9.57
C PHE A 201 -7.05 -2.97 -9.88
N CYS A 202 -7.79 -3.30 -10.94
CA CYS A 202 -8.09 -4.68 -11.32
C CYS A 202 -6.98 -5.36 -12.14
N SER A 203 -6.02 -4.60 -12.68
CA SER A 203 -4.93 -5.14 -13.52
C SER A 203 -3.70 -5.55 -12.71
N TYR A 204 -3.69 -5.29 -11.41
CA TYR A 204 -2.58 -5.65 -10.53
C TYR A 204 -2.37 -7.16 -10.48
N LEU A 205 -1.27 -7.63 -11.07
CA LEU A 205 -1.05 -9.07 -11.33
C LEU A 205 -0.75 -9.89 -10.08
N GLN A 206 -0.29 -9.26 -8.99
CA GLN A 206 0.06 -10.01 -7.77
C GLN A 206 -1.17 -10.54 -7.04
N THR A 207 -2.32 -9.85 -7.14
CA THR A 207 -3.58 -10.28 -6.52
C THR A 207 -4.75 -10.14 -7.50
N HIS A 208 -5.56 -11.20 -7.65
CA HIS A 208 -6.74 -11.15 -8.51
C HIS A 208 -7.82 -10.24 -7.89
N ARG A 209 -7.74 -8.95 -8.18
CA ARG A 209 -8.63 -7.92 -7.59
C ARG A 209 -9.93 -7.81 -8.37
N THR A 210 -11.04 -7.93 -7.65
CA THR A 210 -12.37 -7.90 -8.25
C THR A 210 -12.97 -6.50 -8.28
N ILE A 211 -14.06 -6.32 -9.04
CA ILE A 211 -14.84 -5.08 -9.02
C ILE A 211 -15.47 -4.88 -7.63
N GLU A 212 -15.81 -5.95 -6.93
CA GLU A 212 -16.29 -5.92 -5.55
C GLU A 212 -15.22 -5.39 -4.60
N ASP A 213 -13.96 -5.82 -4.76
CA ASP A 213 -12.83 -5.26 -4.01
C ASP A 213 -12.66 -3.77 -4.27
N PHE A 214 -12.69 -3.35 -5.54
CA PHE A 214 -12.62 -1.94 -5.91
C PHE A 214 -13.70 -1.11 -5.23
N ARG A 215 -14.95 -1.60 -5.20
CA ARG A 215 -16.05 -0.92 -4.50
C ARG A 215 -15.82 -0.85 -2.99
N ARG A 216 -15.35 -1.95 -2.38
CA ARG A 216 -15.05 -2.04 -0.95
C ARG A 216 -13.96 -1.05 -0.56
N VAL A 217 -12.84 -1.03 -1.27
CA VAL A 217 -11.72 -0.11 -1.02
C VAL A 217 -12.19 1.34 -1.14
N ASN A 218 -12.93 1.67 -2.19
CA ASN A 218 -13.43 3.04 -2.37
C ASN A 218 -14.53 3.43 -1.38
N GLN A 219 -15.24 2.48 -0.77
CA GLN A 219 -16.15 2.76 0.34
C GLN A 219 -15.38 3.05 1.64
N LEU A 220 -14.22 2.42 1.83
CA LEU A 220 -13.33 2.67 2.98
C LEU A 220 -12.63 4.03 2.87
N LEU A 221 -12.03 4.32 1.72
CA LEU A 221 -11.24 5.53 1.51
C LEU A 221 -12.12 6.77 1.26
N PHE A 222 -13.21 6.61 0.50
CA PHE A 222 -14.06 7.70 0.04
C PHE A 222 -15.55 7.40 0.30
N PRO A 223 -15.98 7.36 1.59
CA PRO A 223 -17.36 7.06 1.94
C PRO A 223 -18.34 8.15 1.50
N ASP A 224 -17.90 9.41 1.44
CA ASP A 224 -18.61 10.52 0.81
C ASP A 224 -17.79 11.04 -0.38
N ARG A 225 -18.43 11.14 -1.55
CA ARG A 225 -17.78 11.50 -2.83
C ARG A 225 -18.36 12.77 -3.45
N SER A 226 -19.24 13.45 -2.72
CA SER A 226 -20.04 14.57 -3.24
C SER A 226 -19.24 15.84 -3.48
N GLU A 227 -18.15 16.06 -2.74
CA GLU A 227 -17.35 17.29 -2.79
C GLU A 227 -15.85 17.01 -2.93
N LEU A 228 -15.51 16.10 -3.83
CA LEU A 228 -14.12 15.76 -4.15
C LEU A 228 -13.61 16.63 -5.31
N VAL A 229 -12.39 17.14 -5.17
CA VAL A 229 -11.57 17.69 -6.26
C VAL A 229 -10.48 16.68 -6.54
N ILE A 230 -10.29 16.28 -7.80
CA ILE A 230 -9.40 15.17 -8.15
C ILE A 230 -8.50 15.62 -9.29
N TYR A 231 -7.20 15.39 -9.11
CA TYR A 231 -6.21 15.57 -10.16
C TYR A 231 -5.48 14.25 -10.39
N GLN A 232 -5.32 13.90 -11.66
CA GLN A 232 -4.46 12.82 -12.11
C GLN A 232 -3.13 13.39 -12.55
N TRP A 233 -2.02 12.83 -12.05
CA TRP A 233 -0.68 13.35 -12.30
C TRP A 233 0.06 12.47 -13.30
N HIS A 234 0.73 13.12 -14.24
CA HIS A 234 1.78 12.46 -15.02
C HIS A 234 2.92 12.10 -14.08
N THR A 235 3.54 10.93 -14.19
CA THR A 235 4.53 10.47 -13.22
C THR A 235 5.98 10.77 -13.61
N ASP A 236 6.24 11.27 -14.83
CA ASP A 236 7.58 11.45 -15.42
C ASP A 236 8.49 12.44 -14.67
N PHE A 237 7.91 13.26 -13.79
CA PHE A 237 8.64 14.26 -13.00
C PHE A 237 9.48 13.66 -11.86
N THR A 238 9.43 12.34 -11.65
CA THR A 238 10.14 11.67 -10.56
C THR A 238 10.60 10.27 -10.94
N ASN A 239 11.72 9.82 -10.33
CA ASN A 239 12.20 8.45 -10.48
C ASN A 239 11.42 7.42 -9.66
N PHE A 240 10.56 7.86 -8.73
CA PHE A 240 9.82 6.96 -7.83
C PHE A 240 9.00 5.90 -8.59
N TYR A 241 8.46 6.29 -9.74
CA TYR A 241 7.58 5.46 -10.57
C TYR A 241 8.29 4.75 -11.74
N ASN A 242 9.62 4.71 -11.76
CA ASN A 242 10.39 4.12 -12.86
C ASN A 242 10.11 2.63 -13.04
N GLU A 243 9.91 1.88 -11.96
CA GLU A 243 9.61 0.44 -12.02
C GLU A 243 8.22 0.22 -12.64
N GLY A 244 7.17 0.83 -12.06
CA GLY A 244 5.82 0.73 -12.63
C GLY A 244 5.71 1.22 -14.08
N ARG A 245 6.43 2.27 -14.48
CA ARG A 245 6.44 2.76 -15.88
C ARG A 245 7.13 1.81 -16.86
N ARG A 246 8.17 1.09 -16.43
CA ARG A 246 8.90 0.13 -17.29
C ARG A 246 8.11 -1.15 -17.52
N ASP A 247 7.23 -1.49 -16.57
CA ASP A 247 6.35 -2.65 -16.63
C ASP A 247 4.96 -2.26 -17.19
N ASP A 248 3.91 -2.38 -16.39
CA ASP A 248 2.51 -2.33 -16.85
C ASP A 248 1.82 -0.98 -16.58
N GLY A 249 2.40 -0.12 -15.75
CA GLY A 249 1.92 1.25 -15.54
C GLY A 249 2.15 1.80 -14.12
N ALA A 250 2.26 3.12 -14.01
CA ALA A 250 2.34 3.83 -12.74
C ALA A 250 1.38 5.02 -12.74
N TYR A 251 0.45 5.03 -11.79
CA TYR A 251 -0.66 5.97 -11.74
C TYR A 251 -0.67 6.71 -10.41
N LEU A 252 -0.92 8.02 -10.44
CA LEU A 252 -0.90 8.88 -9.27
C LEU A 252 -2.09 9.85 -9.31
N TRP A 253 -2.82 9.92 -8.20
CA TRP A 253 -3.93 10.85 -8.04
C TRP A 253 -3.85 11.58 -6.70
N SER A 254 -4.22 12.86 -6.71
CA SER A 254 -4.47 13.62 -5.48
C SER A 254 -5.95 14.00 -5.40
N ILE A 255 -6.58 13.60 -4.29
CA ILE A 255 -8.01 13.76 -4.04
C ILE A 255 -8.20 14.65 -2.83
N TYR A 256 -8.77 15.83 -3.00
CA TYR A 256 -9.15 16.72 -1.90
C TYR A 256 -10.62 16.56 -1.57
N ASP A 257 -10.92 16.17 -0.33
CA ASP A 257 -12.27 16.20 0.24
C ASP A 257 -12.51 17.55 0.92
N LYS A 258 -13.39 18.37 0.34
CA LYS A 258 -13.72 19.71 0.86
C LYS A 258 -14.42 19.67 2.23
N LYS A 259 -15.22 18.64 2.50
CA LYS A 259 -15.96 18.51 3.77
C LYS A 259 -15.02 18.15 4.92
N GLN A 260 -14.09 17.24 4.65
CA GLN A 260 -13.10 16.79 5.63
C GLN A 260 -11.86 17.68 5.68
N LYS A 261 -11.69 18.59 4.72
CA LYS A 261 -10.50 19.42 4.54
C LYS A 261 -9.22 18.56 4.50
N ARG A 262 -9.30 17.48 3.74
CA ARG A 262 -8.31 16.40 3.77
C ARG A 262 -7.95 15.97 2.36
N PHE A 263 -6.66 15.90 2.09
CA PHE A 263 -6.11 15.20 0.94
C PHE A 263 -6.00 13.71 1.23
N THR A 264 -6.36 12.91 0.24
CA THR A 264 -5.90 11.53 0.09
C THR A 264 -5.10 11.50 -1.21
N VAL A 265 -3.80 11.27 -1.12
CA VAL A 265 -2.97 11.03 -2.30
C VAL A 265 -2.81 9.53 -2.42
N ILE A 266 -3.11 8.99 -3.60
CA ILE A 266 -3.03 7.56 -3.86
C ILE A 266 -2.21 7.29 -5.11
N ASP A 267 -1.52 6.16 -5.12
CA ASP A 267 -0.93 5.59 -6.32
C ASP A 267 -1.22 4.10 -6.48
N ILE A 268 -1.01 3.63 -7.71
CA ILE A 268 -0.97 2.23 -8.07
C ILE A 268 0.22 2.05 -9.01
N GLU A 269 1.14 1.18 -8.64
CA GLU A 269 2.21 0.71 -9.51
C GLU A 269 1.93 -0.73 -9.94
N LEU A 270 1.95 -0.95 -11.26
CA LEU A 270 1.76 -2.24 -11.88
C LEU A 270 3.12 -2.74 -12.36
N PHE A 271 3.83 -3.47 -11.50
CA PHE A 271 5.10 -4.10 -11.82
C PHE A 271 5.08 -5.58 -11.42
N ILE A 272 5.89 -6.39 -12.11
CA ILE A 272 6.03 -7.82 -11.84
C ILE A 272 7.28 -8.01 -10.96
N PRO A 273 7.12 -8.38 -9.67
CA PRO A 273 8.26 -8.57 -8.77
C PRO A 273 9.11 -9.81 -9.11
#